data_AF-A0A956CUU6-F1
#
_entry.id   AF-A0A956CUU6-F1
#
_cell.length_a   1.000
_cell.length_b   1.000
_cell.length_c   1.000
_cell.angle_alpha   90.00
_cell.angle_beta   90.00
_cell.angle_gamma   90.00
#
_symmetry.space_group_name_H-M   'P 1'
#
loop_
_entity.id
_entity.type
_entity.pdbx_description
1 polymer ?
#
loop_
_entity_poly.entity_id
_entity_poly.type
_entity_poly.pdbx_seq_one_letter_code
_entity_poly.pdbx_strand_id
1 'polypeptide(L)' 'DHAIWFHRDFRADEWLLYSTESESTSGARGLNFGRIFTRDGRLVASVAQENLMRQRPVEGSTL' A
#
# COMPACT_ATOMS: atom_id res chain seq x y z
N ASP A 1 -3.66 7.60 6.38
CA ASP A 1 -3.65 8.66 5.36
C ASP A 1 -3.44 8.00 3.98
N HIS A 2 -3.18 8.77 2.92
CA HIS A 2 -2.78 8.23 1.62
C HIS A 2 -2.13 9.32 0.75
N ALA A 3 -0.99 9.02 0.16
CA ALA A 3 -0.28 9.91 -0.76
C ALA A 3 0.16 9.17 -2.02
N ILE A 4 -0.01 9.80 -3.18
CA ILE A 4 0.35 9.25 -4.48
C ILE A 4 1.14 10.31 -5.26
N TRP A 5 2.22 9.87 -5.89
CA TRP A 5 2.98 10.67 -6.85
C TRP A 5 2.92 10.01 -8.22
N PHE A 6 2.37 10.71 -9.20
CA PHE A 6 2.32 10.28 -10.58
C PHE A 6 3.55 10.77 -11.32
N HIS A 7 4.31 9.84 -11.89
CA HIS A 7 5.58 10.15 -12.54
C HIS A 7 5.45 10.28 -14.06
N ARG A 8 4.50 9.55 -14.65
CA ARG A 8 4.33 9.41 -16.10
C ARG A 8 2.89 9.02 -16.43
N ASP A 9 2.46 9.32 -17.66
CA ASP A 9 1.16 8.88 -18.16
C ASP A 9 1.05 7.35 -18.25
N PHE A 10 -0.15 6.84 -18.02
CA PHE A 10 -0.47 5.43 -18.14
C PHE A 10 -1.97 5.25 -18.39
N ARG A 11 -2.34 4.06 -18.84
CA ARG A 11 -3.73 3.66 -19.02
C ARG A 11 -4.16 2.74 -17.90
N ALA A 12 -5.25 3.08 -17.22
CA ALA A 12 -5.78 2.28 -16.11
C ALA A 12 -6.50 1.00 -16.57
N ASP A 13 -6.81 0.87 -17.86
CA ASP A 13 -7.40 -0.32 -18.47
C ASP A 13 -6.36 -1.25 -19.14
N GLU A 14 -5.08 -0.94 -18.98
CA GLU A 14 -3.97 -1.85 -19.27
C GLU A 14 -3.47 -2.53 -18.00
N TRP A 15 -2.69 -3.60 -18.15
CA TRP A 15 -2.08 -4.28 -17.00
C TRP A 15 -1.09 -3.39 -16.27
N LEU A 16 -1.29 -3.26 -14.96
CA LEU A 16 -0.40 -2.60 -14.03
C LEU A 16 0.02 -3.60 -12.94
N LEU A 17 1.33 -3.66 -12.66
CA LEU A 17 1.85 -4.34 -11.48
C LEU A 17 1.88 -3.36 -10.32
N TYR A 18 1.23 -3.69 -9.21
CA TYR A 18 1.37 -2.95 -7.96
C TYR A 18 2.23 -3.74 -6.97
N SER A 19 3.48 -3.33 -6.82
CA SER A 19 4.40 -3.91 -5.84
C SER A 19 4.33 -3.13 -4.53
N THR A 20 4.11 -3.83 -3.42
CA THR A 20 3.94 -3.20 -2.09
C THR A 20 4.90 -3.79 -1.07
N GLU A 21 5.39 -2.93 -0.18
CA GLU A 21 6.29 -3.28 0.92
C GLU A 21 5.79 -2.63 2.22
N SER A 22 5.79 -3.39 3.31
CA SER A 22 5.46 -2.90 4.66
C SER A 22 6.76 -2.67 5.41
N GLU A 23 7.07 -1.41 5.73
CA GLU A 23 8.33 -1.05 6.37
C GLU A 23 8.22 -1.01 7.90
N SER A 24 7.06 -0.64 8.44
CA SER A 24 6.89 -0.54 9.89
C SER A 24 5.45 -0.80 10.31
N THR A 25 5.28 -1.53 11.41
CA THR A 25 4.00 -1.67 12.10
C THR A 25 4.22 -1.48 13.59
N SER A 26 3.61 -0.44 14.17
CA SER A 26 3.69 -0.15 15.60
C SER A 26 2.56 0.78 16.05
N GLY A 27 2.21 0.75 17.34
CA GLY A 27 1.22 1.69 17.90
C GLY A 27 -0.14 1.64 17.21
N ALA A 28 -0.58 0.44 16.82
CA ALA A 28 -1.80 0.20 16.03
C ALA A 28 -1.81 0.87 14.65
N ARG A 29 -0.65 1.16 14.06
CA ARG A 29 -0.51 1.70 12.70
C ARG A 29 0.44 0.85 11.87
N GLY A 30 0.19 0.77 10.58
CA GLY A 30 1.08 0.16 9.59
C GLY A 30 1.46 1.20 8.53
N LEU A 31 2.75 1.33 8.23
CA LEU A 31 3.26 2.16 7.15
C LEU A 31 3.68 1.26 5.98
N ASN A 32 3.11 1.54 4.82
CA ASN A 32 3.36 0.80 3.59
C ASN A 32 3.78 1.75 2.46
N PHE A 33 4.70 1.27 1.63
CA PHE A 33 5.04 1.90 0.36
C PHE A 33 4.60 1.02 -0.81
N GLY A 34 4.30 1.69 -1.91
CA GLY A 34 3.85 1.04 -3.13
C GLY A 34 4.50 1.64 -4.37
N ARG A 35 4.74 0.80 -5.37
CA ARG A 35 5.27 1.18 -6.69
C ARG A 35 4.41 0.54 -7.77
N ILE A 36 3.87 1.36 -8.66
CA ILE A 36 3.00 0.92 -9.75
C ILE A 36 3.79 0.96 -11.05
N PHE A 37 3.83 -0.18 -11.76
CA PHE A 37 4.53 -0.34 -13.02
C PHE A 37 3.58 -0.74 -14.14
N THR A 38 3.82 -0.26 -15.35
CA THR A 38 3.19 -0.81 -16.56
C THR A 38 3.74 -2.19 -16.90
N ARG A 39 3.07 -2.91 -17.81
CA ARG A 39 3.49 -4.25 -18.27
C ARG A 39 4.90 -4.29 -18.86
N ASP A 40 5.35 -3.21 -19.51
CA ASP A 40 6.71 -3.04 -20.04
C ASP A 40 7.72 -2.59 -18.96
N GLY A 41 7.32 -2.52 -17.69
CA GLY A 41 8.21 -2.30 -16.54
C GLY A 41 8.47 -0.85 -16.18
N ARG A 42 7.77 0.11 -16.78
CA ARG A 42 7.94 1.54 -16.48
C ARG A 42 7.23 1.90 -15.18
N LEU A 43 7.95 2.52 -14.24
CA LEU A 43 7.36 3.08 -13.02
C LEU A 43 6.44 4.26 -13.38
N VAL A 44 5.17 4.20 -13.00
CA VAL A 44 4.18 5.24 -13.33
C VAL A 44 3.66 5.98 -12.10
N ALA A 45 3.64 5.33 -10.94
CA ALA A 45 3.31 5.99 -9.69
C ALA A 45 4.03 5.39 -8.47
N SER A 46 4.25 6.21 -7.45
CA SER A 46 4.66 5.78 -6.12
C SER A 46 3.55 6.10 -5.11
N VAL A 47 3.41 5.26 -4.10
CA VAL A 47 2.36 5.38 -3.07
C VAL A 47 2.98 5.29 -1.68
N ALA A 48 2.50 6.11 -0.76
CA ALA A 48 2.73 5.97 0.67
C ALA A 48 1.39 5.93 1.40
N GLN A 49 1.24 5.00 2.34
CA GLN A 49 0.01 4.85 3.13
C GLN A 49 0.33 4.44 4.56
N GLU A 50 -0.20 5.20 5.52
CA GLU A 50 -0.34 4.77 6.90
C GLU A 50 -1.79 4.33 7.17
N ASN A 51 -1.99 3.11 7.68
CA ASN A 51 -3.30 2.57 8.03
C ASN A 51 -3.41 2.24 9.51
N LEU A 52 -4.61 2.39 10.07
CA LEU A 52 -4.95 1.86 11.39
C LEU A 52 -5.02 0.32 11.32
N MET A 53 -4.24 -0.34 12.18
CA MET A 53 -4.21 -1.80 12.33
C MET A 53 -4.60 -2.15 13.76
N ARG A 54 -5.85 -2.60 13.97
CA ARG A 54 -6.36 -2.98 15.28
C ARG A 54 -6.67 -4.47 15.32
N GLN A 55 -6.07 -5.18 16.27
CA GLN A 55 -6.51 -6.53 16.59
C GLN A 55 -7.92 -6.47 17.18
N ARG A 56 -8.82 -7.27 16.63
CA ARG A 56 -10.12 -7.48 17.26
C ARG A 56 -9.92 -8.49 18.38
N PRO A 57 -10.55 -8.29 19.56
CA PRO A 57 -10.63 -9.35 20.55
C PRO A 57 -11.21 -10.60 19.89
N VAL A 58 -10.63 -11.77 20.16
CA VAL A 58 -11.29 -13.02 19.83
C VAL A 58 -12.44 -13.20 20.82
N GLU A 59 -13.67 -13.41 20.35
CA GLU A 59 -14.81 -13.69 21.24
C GLU A 59 -14.48 -14.89 22.14
N GLY A 60 -14.54 -14.69 23.46
CA GLY A 60 -14.17 -15.70 24.45
C GLY A 60 -12.69 -15.73 24.87
N SER A 61 -11.84 -14.87 24.31
CA SER A 61 -10.46 -14.68 24.79
C SER A 61 -10.47 -13.82 26.06
N THR A 62 -10.78 -14.43 27.19
CA THR A 62 -10.36 -13.94 28.51
C THR A 62 -8.84 -14.01 28.58
N LEU A 63 -8.19 -12.84 28.65
CA LEU A 63 -7.32 -12.64 29.81
C LEU A 63 -8.21 -12.47 31.03
#